data_AF-A0A6G1IEJ3-F1
#
_entry.id   AF-A0A6G1IEJ3-F1
#
_cell.length_a   1.000
_cell.length_b   1.000
_cell.length_c   1.000
_cell.angle_alpha   90.00
_cell.angle_beta   90.00
_cell.angle_gamma   90.00
#
_symmetry.space_group_name_H-M   'P 1'
#
loop_
_entity.id
_entity.type
_entity.pdbx_description
1 polymer ?
#
loop_
_entity_poly.entity_id
_entity_poly.type
_entity_poly.pdbx_seq_one_letter_code
_entity_poly.pdbx_strand_id
1 'polypeptide(L)'
;MGTPRTDLLLGLVQLNVLRALIVNIDVLGMSAAEMHDNALSPFSTAGTWHTPHAEARLPAALMPTSLQRSVCHHPWLDLLPIPKLRDNLLQAANSLDEDELCHDLCGYQIAADGLSGVIVWKDPWDPAGWEITGTFLRRWGWVLKDCWDLFQSTNYWRARRGESRLSRAVWALACKEIKP
;
A
#
# COMPACT_ATOMS: atom_id res chain seq x y z
N MET A 1 -17.39 12.61 -19.63
CA MET A 1 -17.88 11.21 -19.66
C MET A 1 -16.75 10.34 -20.21
N GLY A 2 -16.34 9.31 -19.48
CA GLY A 2 -15.24 8.41 -19.87
C GLY A 2 -15.61 7.51 -21.05
N THR A 3 -14.60 7.07 -21.80
CA THR A 3 -14.81 6.09 -22.89
C THR A 3 -14.72 4.67 -22.33
N PRO A 4 -15.48 3.68 -22.85
CA PRO A 4 -15.57 2.33 -22.29
C PRO A 4 -14.22 1.61 -22.12
N ARG A 5 -13.21 1.95 -22.93
CA ARG A 5 -11.85 1.42 -22.81
C ARG A 5 -11.14 1.89 -21.54
N THR A 6 -11.35 3.15 -21.15
CA THR A 6 -10.77 3.75 -19.94
C THR A 6 -11.42 3.18 -18.70
N ASP A 7 -12.74 2.98 -18.74
CA ASP A 7 -13.50 2.42 -17.62
C ASP A 7 -13.13 0.95 -17.36
N LEU A 8 -12.92 0.17 -18.42
CA LEU A 8 -12.41 -1.21 -18.32
C LEU A 8 -10.99 -1.27 -17.73
N LEU A 9 -10.12 -0.33 -18.11
CA LEU A 9 -8.77 -0.24 -17.56
C LEU A 9 -8.78 0.14 -16.07
N LEU A 10 -9.65 1.07 -15.67
CA LEU A 10 -9.84 1.43 -14.27
C LEU A 10 -10.30 0.22 -13.45
N GLY A 11 -11.33 -0.49 -13.92
CA GLY A 11 -11.81 -1.70 -13.25
C GLY A 11 -10.76 -2.81 -13.12
N LEU A 12 -9.90 -2.98 -14.13
CA LEU A 12 -8.79 -3.94 -14.06
C LEU A 12 -7.71 -3.55 -13.05
N VAL A 13 -7.38 -2.26 -12.94
CA VAL A 13 -6.40 -1.78 -11.94
C VAL A 13 -6.93 -2.00 -10.52
N GLN A 14 -8.18 -1.60 -10.26
CA GLN A 14 -8.85 -1.83 -8.97
C GLN A 14 -8.86 -3.33 -8.61
N LEU A 15 -9.24 -4.18 -9.57
CA LEU A 15 -9.26 -5.63 -9.38
C LEU A 15 -7.87 -6.21 -9.10
N ASN A 16 -6.82 -5.69 -9.72
CA ASN A 16 -5.45 -6.14 -9.47
C ASN A 16 -4.98 -5.77 -8.06
N VAL A 17 -5.34 -4.58 -7.55
CA VAL A 17 -5.03 -4.21 -6.15
C VAL A 17 -5.75 -5.14 -5.18
N LEU A 18 -7.06 -5.35 -5.36
CA LEU A 18 -7.83 -6.26 -4.49
C LEU A 18 -7.27 -7.69 -4.50
N ARG A 19 -6.96 -8.22 -5.70
CA ARG A 19 -6.32 -9.54 -5.83
C ARG A 19 -4.97 -9.58 -5.13
N ALA A 20 -4.18 -8.52 -5.22
CA ALA A 20 -2.89 -8.45 -4.57
C ALA A 20 -3.01 -8.52 -3.05
N LEU A 21 -3.95 -7.76 -2.48
CA LEU A 21 -4.22 -7.78 -1.05
C LEU A 21 -4.71 -9.17 -0.58
N ILE A 22 -5.63 -9.80 -1.32
CA ILE A 22 -6.12 -11.16 -1.01
C ILE A 22 -4.99 -12.19 -1.05
N VAL A 23 -4.12 -12.12 -2.05
CA VAL A 23 -2.97 -13.03 -2.14
C VAL A 23 -2.00 -12.82 -0.96
N ASN A 24 -1.80 -11.58 -0.51
CA ASN A 24 -0.97 -11.32 0.66
C ASN A 24 -1.60 -11.83 1.96
N ILE A 25 -2.94 -11.89 2.08
CA ILE A 25 -3.62 -12.58 3.20
C ILE A 25 -3.18 -14.04 3.27
N ASP A 26 -3.24 -14.75 2.14
CA ASP A 26 -2.87 -16.17 2.06
C ASP A 26 -1.37 -16.38 2.36
N VAL A 27 -0.50 -15.50 1.83
CA VAL A 27 0.96 -15.56 2.06
C VAL A 27 1.31 -15.35 3.53
N LEU A 28 0.57 -14.49 4.22
CA LEU A 28 0.74 -14.27 5.65
C LEU A 28 0.13 -15.41 6.48
N GLY A 29 -0.61 -16.34 5.87
CA GLY A 29 -1.29 -17.43 6.57
C GLY A 29 -2.51 -16.97 7.35
N MET A 30 -3.10 -15.84 6.97
CA MET A 30 -4.36 -15.33 7.50
C MET A 30 -5.53 -15.77 6.60
N SER A 31 -6.75 -15.51 7.06
CA SER A 31 -7.98 -15.67 6.30
C SER A 31 -8.73 -14.34 6.20
N ALA A 32 -9.57 -14.19 5.17
CA ALA A 32 -10.40 -12.98 5.02
C ALA A 32 -11.38 -12.79 6.20
N ALA A 33 -11.74 -13.86 6.92
CA ALA A 33 -12.58 -13.77 8.11
C ALA A 33 -11.87 -13.12 9.31
N GLU A 34 -10.54 -13.13 9.32
CA GLU A 34 -9.71 -12.49 10.36
C GLU A 34 -9.43 -11.01 10.07
N MET A 35 -10.11 -10.42 9.07
CA MET A 35 -9.99 -9.01 8.67
C MET A 35 -11.23 -8.17 8.99
N HIS A 36 -11.97 -8.50 10.04
CA HIS A 36 -13.12 -7.69 10.48
C HIS A 36 -12.66 -6.38 11.13
N ASP A 37 -13.50 -5.34 11.19
CA ASP A 37 -13.15 -3.96 11.60
C ASP A 37 -12.33 -3.85 12.91
N ASN A 38 -12.60 -4.71 13.90
CA ASN A 38 -11.89 -4.72 15.19
C ASN A 38 -10.76 -5.76 15.27
N ALA A 39 -10.27 -6.26 14.13
CA ALA A 39 -9.26 -7.31 14.11
C ALA A 39 -7.91 -6.74 14.59
N LEU A 40 -7.19 -7.55 15.35
CA LEU A 40 -5.84 -7.21 15.80
C LEU A 40 -4.83 -8.03 15.02
N SER A 41 -3.82 -7.33 14.51
CA SER A 41 -2.74 -7.96 13.78
C SER A 41 -2.09 -9.01 14.68
N PRO A 42 -1.96 -10.24 14.21
CA PRO A 42 -1.25 -11.28 14.93
C PRO A 42 0.25 -10.99 15.07
N PHE A 43 0.82 -10.04 14.30
CA PHE A 43 2.20 -9.56 14.48
C PHE A 43 2.34 -8.42 15.49
N SER A 44 1.24 -7.94 16.07
CA SER A 44 1.24 -6.89 17.08
C SER A 44 1.56 -7.39 18.49
N THR A 45 1.70 -6.47 19.44
CA THR A 45 1.90 -6.77 20.87
C THR A 45 0.79 -7.61 21.49
N ALA A 46 -0.43 -7.54 20.95
CA ALA A 46 -1.58 -8.32 21.40
C ALA A 46 -1.79 -9.61 20.57
N GLY A 47 -0.96 -9.84 19.56
CA GLY A 47 -1.09 -10.93 18.62
C GLY A 47 -0.60 -12.27 19.19
N THR A 48 -1.14 -13.36 18.65
CA THR A 48 -0.79 -14.73 19.05
C THR A 48 0.27 -15.37 18.13
N TRP A 49 0.77 -14.65 17.11
CA TRP A 49 1.82 -15.16 16.22
C TRP A 49 3.18 -15.16 16.93
N HIS A 50 3.41 -16.20 17.72
CA HIS A 50 4.65 -16.38 18.49
C HIS A 50 5.40 -17.67 18.12
N THR A 51 5.24 -18.17 16.89
CA THR A 51 6.11 -19.26 16.42
C THR A 51 7.14 -18.72 15.43
N PRO A 52 8.43 -18.62 15.82
CA PRO A 52 9.53 -18.16 14.94
C PRO A 52 9.64 -18.94 13.62
N HIS A 53 9.10 -20.16 13.59
CA HIS A 53 9.12 -21.06 12.45
C HIS A 53 8.14 -20.67 11.32
N ALA A 54 7.06 -19.94 11.64
CA ALA A 54 6.10 -19.45 10.65
C ALA A 54 6.63 -18.20 9.93
N GLU A 55 7.32 -17.31 10.65
CA GLU A 55 7.90 -16.09 10.09
C GLU A 55 9.04 -16.36 9.10
N ALA A 56 9.84 -17.40 9.33
CA ALA A 56 10.99 -17.76 8.47
C ALA A 56 10.62 -18.10 7.01
N ARG A 57 9.33 -18.23 6.69
CA ARG A 57 8.82 -18.55 5.36
C ARG A 57 8.20 -17.34 4.64
N LEU A 58 8.07 -16.20 5.32
CA LEU A 58 7.47 -15.02 4.73
C LEU A 58 8.46 -14.33 3.77
N PRO A 59 7.97 -13.74 2.66
CA PRO A 59 8.77 -12.83 1.86
C PRO A 59 9.34 -11.69 2.72
N ALA A 60 10.60 -11.32 2.47
CA ALA A 60 11.30 -10.31 3.27
C ALA A 60 10.53 -8.97 3.37
N ALA A 61 9.78 -8.61 2.33
CA ALA A 61 8.98 -7.39 2.29
C ALA A 61 7.72 -7.42 3.17
N LEU A 62 7.22 -8.63 3.50
CA LEU A 62 6.03 -8.83 4.33
C LEU A 62 6.36 -9.14 5.79
N MET A 63 7.64 -9.43 6.10
CA MET A 63 8.09 -9.59 7.49
C MET A 63 7.68 -8.38 8.34
N PRO A 64 7.14 -8.58 9.55
CA PRO A 64 6.70 -7.47 10.39
C PRO A 64 7.89 -6.65 10.88
N THR A 65 7.75 -5.32 10.84
CA THR A 65 8.77 -4.39 11.29
C THR A 65 8.90 -4.40 12.82
N SER A 66 9.99 -3.82 13.34
CA SER A 66 10.14 -3.61 14.79
C SER A 66 9.00 -2.78 15.38
N LEU A 67 8.47 -1.80 14.62
CA LEU A 67 7.37 -0.96 15.08
C LEU A 67 6.07 -1.76 15.14
N GLN A 68 5.75 -2.54 14.10
CA GLN A 68 4.58 -3.42 14.07
C GLN A 68 4.53 -4.37 15.27
N ARG A 69 5.67 -4.93 15.66
CA ARG A 69 5.81 -5.81 16.83
C ARG A 69 5.59 -5.11 18.17
N SER A 70 5.62 -3.78 18.19
CA SER A 70 5.56 -2.98 19.42
C SER A 70 4.25 -2.21 19.60
N VAL A 71 3.33 -2.28 18.63
CA VAL A 71 2.09 -1.50 18.64
C VAL A 71 0.91 -2.36 18.17
N CYS A 72 -0.22 -2.31 18.89
CA CYS A 72 -1.49 -2.88 18.43
C CYS A 72 -1.97 -2.17 17.17
N HIS A 73 -2.32 -2.93 16.13
CA HIS A 73 -2.76 -2.40 14.85
C HIS A 73 -3.63 -3.40 14.10
N HIS A 74 -4.38 -2.94 13.10
CA HIS A 74 -5.23 -3.80 12.27
C HIS A 74 -4.39 -4.59 11.24
N PRO A 75 -4.71 -5.88 10.95
CA PRO A 75 -3.96 -6.72 10.01
C PRO A 75 -3.92 -6.23 8.56
N TRP A 76 -4.76 -5.27 8.18
CA TRP A 76 -4.76 -4.72 6.81
C TRP A 76 -3.42 -4.06 6.46
N LEU A 77 -2.75 -3.48 7.45
CA LEU A 77 -1.43 -2.87 7.27
C LEU A 77 -0.38 -3.92 6.89
N ASP A 78 -0.51 -5.15 7.38
CA ASP A 78 0.45 -6.22 7.10
C ASP A 78 0.46 -6.64 5.64
N LEU A 79 -0.63 -6.37 4.91
CA LEU A 79 -0.78 -6.72 3.50
C LEU A 79 0.08 -5.88 2.56
N LEU A 80 0.62 -4.75 3.03
CA LEU A 80 1.43 -3.86 2.20
C LEU A 80 2.91 -4.31 2.19
N PRO A 81 3.49 -4.66 1.03
CA PRO A 81 4.88 -5.13 0.96
C PRO A 81 5.89 -3.96 0.97
N ILE A 82 5.58 -2.87 1.67
CA ILE A 82 6.46 -1.71 1.77
C ILE A 82 6.66 -1.42 3.27
N PRO A 83 7.69 -2.03 3.90
CA PRO A 83 7.92 -1.90 5.35
C PRO A 83 7.90 -0.46 5.85
N LYS A 84 8.55 0.46 5.13
CA LYS A 84 8.61 1.86 5.52
C LYS A 84 7.25 2.57 5.44
N LEU A 85 6.40 2.20 4.48
CA LEU A 85 5.04 2.73 4.37
C LEU A 85 4.18 2.26 5.54
N ARG A 86 4.26 0.96 5.90
CA ARG A 86 3.56 0.42 7.08
C ARG A 86 3.95 1.16 8.35
N ASP A 87 5.24 1.39 8.56
CA ASP A 87 5.71 2.16 9.72
C ASP A 87 5.17 3.59 9.75
N ASN A 88 5.14 4.26 8.60
CA ASN A 88 4.61 5.63 8.50
C ASN A 88 3.10 5.66 8.78
N LEU A 89 2.34 4.69 8.25
CA LEU A 89 0.90 4.56 8.49
C LEU A 89 0.59 4.30 9.97
N LEU A 90 1.38 3.45 10.64
CA LEU A 90 1.26 3.22 12.09
C LEU A 90 1.52 4.48 12.91
N GLN A 91 2.54 5.24 12.55
CA GLN A 91 2.84 6.52 13.21
C GLN A 91 1.74 7.56 12.98
N ALA A 92 1.02 7.43 11.87
CA ALA A 92 -0.04 8.32 11.44
C ALA A 92 -1.44 7.90 11.91
N ALA A 93 -1.61 6.75 12.56
CA ALA A 93 -2.92 6.12 12.78
C ALA A 93 -3.96 7.06 13.42
N ASN A 94 -3.54 7.95 14.33
CA ASN A 94 -4.46 8.90 14.99
C ASN A 94 -4.93 10.06 14.10
N SER A 95 -4.29 10.28 12.96
CA SER A 95 -4.57 11.39 12.04
C SER A 95 -5.06 10.89 10.69
N LEU A 96 -5.26 9.58 10.55
CA LEU A 96 -5.59 8.93 9.29
C LEU A 96 -7.04 8.45 9.31
N ASP A 97 -7.81 8.84 8.30
CA ASP A 97 -9.08 8.20 7.99
C ASP A 97 -8.78 6.91 7.20
N GLU A 98 -8.97 5.75 7.86
CA GLU A 98 -8.66 4.43 7.28
C GLU A 98 -9.58 4.10 6.10
N ASP A 99 -10.84 4.53 6.15
CA ASP A 99 -11.82 4.31 5.08
C ASP A 99 -11.44 5.14 3.84
N GLU A 100 -11.07 6.40 4.05
CA GLU A 100 -10.62 7.29 2.97
C GLU A 100 -9.34 6.75 2.31
N LEU A 101 -8.37 6.31 3.11
CA LEU A 101 -7.14 5.71 2.60
C LEU A 101 -7.44 4.43 1.82
N CYS A 102 -8.28 3.54 2.34
CA CYS A 102 -8.64 2.30 1.67
C CYS A 102 -9.29 2.58 0.31
N HIS A 103 -10.22 3.53 0.27
CA HIS A 103 -10.89 3.96 -0.95
C HIS A 103 -9.91 4.49 -2.00
N ASP A 104 -8.96 5.33 -1.57
CA ASP A 104 -7.99 5.93 -2.45
C ASP A 104 -6.91 4.96 -2.89
N LEU A 105 -6.40 4.10 -2.00
CA LEU A 105 -5.41 3.07 -2.31
C LEU A 105 -5.94 2.13 -3.40
N CYS A 106 -7.19 1.69 -3.24
CA CYS A 106 -7.85 0.81 -4.21
C CYS A 106 -8.30 1.55 -5.48
N GLY A 107 -8.21 2.88 -5.53
CA GLY A 107 -8.52 3.67 -6.71
C GLY A 107 -10.03 3.79 -6.99
N TYR A 108 -10.88 3.74 -5.96
CA TYR A 108 -12.34 3.85 -6.12
C TYR A 108 -12.81 5.25 -6.51
N GLN A 109 -11.97 6.27 -6.32
CA GLN A 109 -12.26 7.65 -6.76
C GLN A 109 -11.80 7.87 -8.19
N ILE A 110 -12.69 8.38 -9.06
CA ILE A 110 -12.32 8.79 -10.42
C ILE A 110 -11.48 10.07 -10.32
N ALA A 111 -10.22 10.01 -10.70
CA ALA A 111 -9.39 11.22 -10.80
C ALA A 111 -9.63 11.91 -12.15
N ALA A 112 -9.66 13.25 -12.13
CA ALA A 112 -9.84 14.06 -13.34
C ALA A 112 -8.71 13.83 -14.37
N ASP A 113 -7.55 13.34 -13.93
CA ASP A 113 -6.35 13.06 -14.74
C ASP A 113 -6.14 11.55 -15.04
N GLY A 114 -7.07 10.66 -14.66
CA GLY A 114 -7.01 9.24 -15.00
C GLY A 114 -7.06 8.30 -13.79
N LEU A 115 -6.05 7.41 -13.67
CA LEU A 115 -5.97 6.41 -12.60
C LEU A 115 -5.63 7.08 -11.25
N SER A 116 -6.37 6.70 -10.21
CA SER A 116 -6.08 7.04 -8.81
C SER A 116 -5.53 5.81 -8.07
N GLY A 117 -4.98 6.02 -6.87
CA GLY A 117 -4.50 4.94 -6.02
C GLY A 117 -3.14 4.38 -6.39
N VAL A 118 -3.03 3.06 -6.33
CA VAL A 118 -1.81 2.31 -6.62
C VAL A 118 -2.03 1.32 -7.74
N ILE A 119 -0.95 0.93 -8.39
CA ILE A 119 -0.98 -0.08 -9.45
C ILE A 119 -0.02 -1.20 -9.08
N VAL A 120 -0.50 -2.44 -9.22
CA VAL A 120 0.27 -3.65 -8.96
C VAL A 120 0.59 -4.35 -10.29
N TRP A 121 1.88 -4.53 -10.54
CA TRP A 121 2.44 -5.02 -11.81
C TRP A 121 3.03 -6.43 -11.75
N LYS A 122 3.34 -6.91 -10.55
CA LYS A 122 4.02 -8.19 -10.31
C LYS A 122 3.37 -8.93 -9.13
N ASP A 123 4.06 -9.93 -8.63
CA ASP A 123 3.70 -10.63 -7.41
C ASP A 123 3.41 -9.65 -6.27
N PRO A 124 2.31 -9.84 -5.53
CA PRO A 124 1.84 -8.89 -4.52
C PRO A 124 2.79 -8.62 -3.37
N TRP A 125 3.71 -9.54 -3.08
CA TRP A 125 4.75 -9.40 -2.06
C TRP A 125 6.07 -8.83 -2.57
N ASP A 126 6.21 -8.54 -3.88
CA ASP A 126 7.39 -7.86 -4.46
C ASP A 126 7.19 -6.34 -4.43
N PRO A 127 7.92 -5.57 -3.60
CA PRO A 127 7.81 -4.11 -3.56
C PRO A 127 8.08 -3.45 -4.91
N ALA A 128 8.93 -4.05 -5.76
CA ALA A 128 9.23 -3.55 -7.10
C ALA A 128 8.07 -3.76 -8.09
N GLY A 129 6.98 -4.39 -7.66
CA GLY A 129 5.73 -4.52 -8.39
C GLY A 129 4.76 -3.36 -8.16
N TRP A 130 5.01 -2.47 -7.21
CA TRP A 130 4.04 -1.44 -6.80
C TRP A 130 4.38 -0.06 -7.36
N GLU A 131 3.40 0.64 -7.92
CA GLU A 131 3.52 2.00 -8.43
C GLU A 131 2.50 2.92 -7.76
N ILE A 132 2.94 4.10 -7.33
CA ILE A 132 2.09 5.17 -6.82
C ILE A 132 1.64 6.09 -7.96
N THR A 133 0.33 6.27 -8.12
CA THR A 133 -0.21 7.24 -9.08
C THR A 133 0.07 8.68 -8.64
N GLY A 134 0.11 9.61 -9.59
CA GLY A 134 0.29 11.04 -9.28
C GLY A 134 -0.80 11.59 -8.34
N THR A 135 -2.04 11.12 -8.50
CA THR A 135 -3.18 11.50 -7.65
C THR A 135 -3.00 11.02 -6.22
N PHE A 136 -2.60 9.76 -6.03
CA PHE A 136 -2.33 9.24 -4.70
C PHE A 136 -1.15 9.98 -4.04
N LEU A 137 -0.08 10.25 -4.79
CA LEU A 137 1.06 11.00 -4.28
C LEU A 137 0.68 12.41 -3.77
N ARG A 138 -0.21 13.12 -4.47
CA ARG A 138 -0.65 14.46 -4.06
C ARG A 138 -1.50 14.48 -2.78
N ARG A 139 -2.19 13.38 -2.47
CA ARG A 139 -3.09 13.29 -1.30
C ARG A 139 -2.42 12.64 -0.11
N TRP A 140 -1.72 11.53 -0.35
CA TRP A 140 -1.11 10.67 0.65
C TRP A 140 0.41 10.76 0.67
N GLY A 141 1.01 11.76 0.00
CA GLY A 141 2.46 11.92 -0.07
C GLY A 141 3.15 11.89 1.29
N TRP A 142 2.52 12.46 2.31
CA TRP A 142 3.05 12.53 3.67
C TRP A 142 3.26 11.16 4.34
N VAL A 143 2.49 10.11 3.98
CA VAL A 143 2.75 8.74 4.46
C VAL A 143 3.82 8.01 3.64
N LEU A 144 4.28 8.58 2.52
CA LEU A 144 5.30 8.00 1.63
C LEU A 144 6.72 8.50 1.95
N LYS A 145 6.89 9.20 3.08
CA LYS A 145 8.19 9.70 3.55
C LYS A 145 9.21 8.57 3.65
N ASP A 146 10.38 8.80 3.05
CA ASP A 146 11.50 7.85 3.00
C ASP A 146 11.22 6.49 2.32
N CYS A 147 10.08 6.35 1.62
CA CYS A 147 9.77 5.16 0.81
C CYS A 147 10.53 5.17 -0.52
N TRP A 148 11.86 5.21 -0.47
CA TRP A 148 12.71 5.39 -1.65
C TRP A 148 12.63 4.22 -2.64
N ASP A 149 12.49 2.98 -2.16
CA ASP A 149 12.31 1.82 -3.05
C ASP A 149 11.00 1.90 -3.83
N LEU A 150 9.93 2.35 -3.17
CA LEU A 150 8.63 2.59 -3.82
C LEU A 150 8.70 3.75 -4.82
N PHE A 151 9.48 4.80 -4.53
CA PHE A 151 9.77 5.87 -5.49
C PHE A 151 10.51 5.33 -6.73
N GLN A 152 11.51 4.46 -6.55
CA GLN A 152 12.23 3.83 -7.66
C GLN A 152 11.31 2.92 -8.49
N SER A 153 10.52 2.07 -7.82
CA SER A 153 9.52 1.21 -8.46
C SER A 153 8.52 2.04 -9.27
N THR A 154 7.99 3.11 -8.68
CA THR A 154 7.07 4.03 -9.34
C THR A 154 7.69 4.62 -10.61
N ASN A 155 8.93 5.11 -10.54
CA ASN A 155 9.62 5.67 -11.71
C ASN A 155 9.99 4.64 -12.77
N TYR A 156 10.25 3.39 -12.38
CA TYR A 156 10.48 2.28 -13.29
C TYR A 156 9.24 2.02 -14.14
N TRP A 157 8.07 1.88 -13.52
CA TRP A 157 6.83 1.58 -14.23
C TRP A 157 6.30 2.76 -15.04
N ARG A 158 6.37 3.99 -14.51
CA ARG A 158 6.05 5.21 -15.26
C ARG A 158 6.85 5.30 -16.55
N ALA A 159 8.16 5.07 -16.50
CA ALA A 159 9.02 5.10 -17.68
C ALA A 159 8.64 4.01 -18.70
N ARG A 160 8.27 2.80 -18.27
CA ARG A 160 7.81 1.73 -19.17
C ARG A 160 6.48 2.03 -19.86
N ARG A 161 5.64 2.87 -19.27
CA ARG A 161 4.41 3.38 -19.90
C ARG A 161 4.62 4.61 -20.78
N GLY A 162 5.84 5.13 -20.86
CA GLY A 162 6.14 6.38 -21.56
C GLY A 162 5.75 7.64 -20.79
N GLU A 163 5.48 7.54 -19.48
CA GLU A 163 5.25 8.69 -18.61
C GLU A 163 6.56 9.27 -18.08
N SER A 164 6.57 10.59 -17.84
CA SER A 164 7.68 11.28 -17.19
C SER A 164 7.91 10.75 -15.78
N ARG A 165 9.19 10.53 -15.44
CA ARG A 165 9.61 10.19 -14.08
C ARG A 165 9.32 11.36 -13.13
N LEU A 166 8.93 11.02 -11.91
CA LEU A 166 8.86 11.93 -10.77
C LEU A 166 10.28 12.32 -10.36
N SER A 167 10.51 13.62 -10.14
CA SER A 167 11.76 14.09 -9.56
C SER A 167 11.78 13.83 -8.05
N ARG A 168 12.98 13.74 -7.47
CA ARG A 168 13.14 13.67 -6.01
C ARG A 168 12.52 14.88 -5.30
N ALA A 169 12.57 16.05 -5.94
CA ALA A 169 11.98 17.27 -5.39
C ALA A 169 10.44 17.19 -5.32
N VAL A 170 9.80 16.68 -6.37
CA VAL A 170 8.34 16.47 -6.40
C VAL A 170 7.92 15.47 -5.31
N TRP A 171 8.62 14.34 -5.21
CA TRP A 171 8.34 13.35 -4.17
C TRP A 171 8.52 13.93 -2.76
N ALA A 172 9.66 14.61 -2.52
CA ALA A 172 9.96 15.19 -1.22
C ALA A 172 9.00 16.32 -0.82
N LEU A 173 8.49 17.10 -1.78
CA LEU A 173 7.49 18.12 -1.52
C LEU A 173 6.17 17.48 -1.07
N ALA A 174 5.69 16.48 -1.80
CA ALA A 174 4.49 15.73 -1.43
C ALA A 174 4.62 15.07 -0.04
N CYS A 175 5.81 14.61 0.33
CA CYS A 175 6.09 14.04 1.66
C CYS A 175 6.07 15.05 2.82
N LYS A 176 6.07 16.36 2.55
CA LYS A 176 6.06 17.42 3.58
C LYS A 176 4.67 17.98 3.86
N GLU A 177 3.75 17.82 2.93
CA GLU A 177 2.38 18.32 3.06
C GLU A 177 1.56 17.37 3.93
N ILE A 178 1.61 17.55 5.25
CA ILE A 178 0.66 16.91 6.16
C ILE A 178 -0.68 17.60 5.91
N LYS A 179 -1.63 16.87 5.32
CA LYS A 179 -3.00 17.33 5.18
C LYS A 179 -3.79 16.85 6.41
N PRO A 180 -4.40 17.78 7.17
CA PRO A 180 -5.21 17.43 8.32
C PRO A 180 -6.48 16.69 7.93
#